data_AF-A0A3D4B0X2-F1
#
_entry.id   AF-A0A3D4B0X2-F1
#
_cell.length_a   1.000
_cell.length_b   1.000
_cell.length_c   1.000
_cell.angle_alpha   90.00
_cell.angle_beta   90.00
_cell.angle_gamma   90.00
#
_symmetry.space_group_name_H-M   'P 1'
#
loop_
_entity.id
_entity.type
_entity.pdbx_description
1 polymer ?
#
loop_
_entity_poly.entity_id
_entity_poly.type
_entity_poly.pdbx_seq_one_letter_code
_entity_poly.pdbx_strand_id
1 'polypeptide(L)'
;MAKSTDISYRYANAWLDAADELDLLKQVREEIGDLQSLIHDSEELADFLKDRSIPRDAKQRILSEIFEGKVQGITHNFLLLLVSKQREHL
;
A
#
# COMPACT_ATOMS: atom_id res chain seq x y z
N MET A 1 -2.76 8.32 -24.00
CA MET A 1 -2.94 7.37 -22.88
C MET A 1 -4.02 7.95 -21.98
N ALA A 2 -5.21 7.36 -21.94
CA ALA A 2 -6.31 7.91 -21.15
C ALA A 2 -5.91 7.91 -19.67
N LYS A 3 -5.82 9.09 -19.03
CA LYS A 3 -5.77 9.19 -17.57
C LYS A 3 -7.04 8.53 -17.06
N SER A 4 -6.94 7.34 -16.44
CA SER A 4 -8.09 6.75 -15.80
C SER A 4 -8.51 7.66 -14.64
N THR A 5 -9.81 7.90 -14.51
CA THR A 5 -10.40 8.66 -13.39
C THR A 5 -10.43 7.83 -12.10
N ASP A 6 -9.77 6.67 -12.11
CA ASP A 6 -9.74 5.72 -11.02
C ASP A 6 -8.92 6.29 -9.84
N ILE A 7 -9.51 6.23 -8.65
CA ILE A 7 -8.87 6.69 -7.42
C ILE A 7 -7.62 5.83 -7.16
N SER A 8 -7.68 4.51 -7.39
CA SER A 8 -6.55 3.59 -7.20
C SER A 8 -5.36 4.01 -8.08
N TYR A 9 -5.64 4.34 -9.34
CA TYR A 9 -4.61 4.78 -10.29
C TYR A 9 -3.93 6.09 -9.89
N ARG A 10 -4.68 7.05 -9.31
CA ARG A 10 -4.12 8.31 -8.83
C ARG A 10 -3.18 8.12 -7.65
N TYR A 11 -3.54 7.25 -6.70
CA TYR A 11 -2.68 6.91 -5.57
C TYR A 11 -1.43 6.16 -6.02
N ALA A 12 -1.58 5.18 -6.91
CA ALA A 12 -0.47 4.42 -7.47
C ALA A 12 0.53 5.34 -8.21
N ASN A 13 0.04 6.22 -9.09
CA ASN A 13 0.92 7.15 -9.79
C ASN A 13 1.61 8.13 -8.83
N ALA A 14 0.88 8.72 -7.88
CA ALA A 14 1.49 9.66 -6.93
C ALA A 14 2.60 9.01 -6.10
N TRP A 15 2.43 7.72 -5.75
CA TRP A 15 3.45 6.96 -5.06
C TRP A 15 4.66 6.62 -5.97
N LEU A 16 4.41 6.19 -7.21
CA LEU A 16 5.47 5.90 -8.18
C LEU A 16 6.27 7.16 -8.54
N ASP A 17 5.61 8.30 -8.73
CA ASP A 17 6.24 9.59 -9.00
C ASP A 17 7.13 9.99 -7.81
N ALA A 18 6.63 9.85 -6.57
CA ALA A 18 7.42 10.13 -5.37
C ALA A 18 8.58 9.13 -5.17
N ALA A 19 8.44 7.88 -5.61
CA ALA A 19 9.52 6.90 -5.57
C ALA A 19 10.63 7.22 -6.59
N ASP A 20 10.25 7.74 -7.77
CA ASP A 20 11.18 8.18 -8.81
C ASP A 20 11.99 9.40 -8.34
N GLU A 21 11.34 10.38 -7.68
CA GLU A 21 12.02 11.53 -7.07
C GLU A 21 13.07 11.13 -6.02
N LEU A 22 12.93 9.95 -5.41
CA LEU A 22 13.85 9.40 -4.40
C LEU A 22 14.85 8.37 -4.97
N ASP A 23 14.86 8.12 -6.28
CA ASP A 23 15.67 7.08 -6.93
C ASP A 23 15.40 5.65 -6.40
N LEU A 24 14.14 5.42 -5.97
CA LEU A 24 13.67 4.14 -5.41
C LEU A 24 12.69 3.40 -6.33
N LEU A 25 12.48 3.89 -7.56
CA LEU A 25 11.45 3.37 -8.46
C LEU A 25 11.61 1.87 -8.75
N LYS A 26 12.85 1.38 -8.87
CA LYS A 26 13.13 -0.04 -9.14
C LYS A 26 12.72 -0.93 -7.96
N GLN A 27 13.15 -0.56 -6.76
CA GLN A 27 12.89 -1.27 -5.51
C GLN A 27 11.38 -1.30 -5.23
N VAL A 28 10.72 -0.16 -5.39
CA VAL A 28 9.27 -0.04 -5.23
C VAL A 28 8.51 -0.93 -6.21
N ARG A 29 8.96 -1.04 -7.47
CA ARG A 29 8.32 -1.95 -8.45
C ARG A 29 8.44 -3.42 -8.07
N GLU A 30 9.55 -3.83 -7.48
CA GLU A 30 9.74 -5.18 -6.96
C GLU A 30 8.80 -5.42 -5.76
N GLU A 31 8.74 -4.47 -4.82
CA GLU A 31 7.87 -4.55 -3.64
C GLU A 31 6.38 -4.64 -3.98
N ILE A 32 5.92 -4.01 -5.08
CA ILE A 32 4.52 -4.16 -5.54
C ILE A 32 4.20 -5.63 -5.82
N GLY A 33 5.09 -6.35 -6.49
CA GLY A 33 4.89 -7.75 -6.83
C GLY A 33 4.83 -8.63 -5.57
N ASP A 34 5.70 -8.36 -4.62
CA ASP A 34 5.73 -9.07 -3.33
C ASP A 34 4.49 -8.79 -2.49
N LEU A 35 4.06 -7.53 -2.41
CA LEU A 35 2.83 -7.14 -1.70
C LEU A 35 1.59 -7.77 -2.34
N GLN A 36 1.51 -7.78 -3.67
CA GLN A 36 0.40 -8.40 -4.38
C GLN A 36 0.34 -9.91 -4.11
N SER A 37 1.49 -10.58 -4.14
CA SER A 37 1.59 -12.01 -3.85
C SER A 37 1.19 -12.30 -2.40
N LEU A 38 1.68 -11.51 -1.44
CA LEU A 38 1.36 -11.67 -0.02
C LEU A 38 -0.13 -11.52 0.27
N ILE A 39 -0.78 -10.52 -0.33
CA ILE A 39 -2.23 -10.28 -0.17
C ILE A 39 -3.04 -11.41 -0.84
N HIS A 40 -2.58 -11.89 -2.00
CA HIS A 40 -3.22 -13.00 -2.70
C HIS A 40 -3.11 -14.32 -1.92
N ASP A 41 -1.94 -14.58 -1.33
CA ASP A 41 -1.64 -15.85 -0.67
C ASP A 41 -2.14 -15.89 0.79
N SER A 42 -2.53 -14.75 1.36
CA SER A 42 -3.08 -14.64 2.71
C SER A 42 -4.51 -14.09 2.68
N GLU A 43 -5.48 -15.02 2.72
CA GLU A 43 -6.91 -14.68 2.86
C GLU A 43 -7.17 -13.84 4.12
N GLU A 44 -6.50 -14.15 5.23
CA GLU A 44 -6.58 -13.38 6.47
C GLU A 44 -6.14 -11.92 6.29
N LEU A 45 -5.02 -11.67 5.61
CA LEU A 45 -4.55 -10.31 5.33
C LEU A 45 -5.52 -9.58 4.40
N ALA A 46 -6.04 -10.25 3.38
CA ALA A 46 -7.01 -9.68 2.46
C ALA A 46 -8.32 -9.28 3.17
N ASP A 47 -8.82 -10.13 4.06
CA ASP A 47 -10.03 -9.87 4.85
C ASP A 47 -9.81 -8.75 5.87
N PHE A 48 -8.67 -8.75 6.56
CA PHE A 48 -8.27 -7.68 7.46
C PHE A 48 -8.25 -6.30 6.78
N LEU A 49 -7.69 -6.22 5.56
CA LEU A 49 -7.66 -4.98 4.80
C LEU A 49 -9.09 -4.51 4.42
N LYS A 50 -10.00 -5.44 4.11
CA LYS A 50 -11.39 -5.13 3.74
C LYS A 50 -12.30 -4.84 4.93
N ASP A 51 -11.96 -5.31 6.13
CA ASP A 51 -12.79 -5.17 7.32
C ASP A 51 -12.87 -3.71 7.79
N ARG A 52 -14.07 -3.11 7.69
CA ARG A 52 -14.32 -1.71 8.10
C ARG A 52 -14.63 -1.54 9.57
N SER A 53 -14.85 -2.64 10.30
CA SER A 53 -15.09 -2.62 11.75
C SER A 53 -13.80 -2.38 12.55
N ILE A 54 -12.65 -2.71 11.97
CA ILE A 54 -11.34 -2.51 12.59
C ILE A 54 -10.97 -1.01 12.52
N PRO A 55 -10.67 -0.36 13.66
CA PRO A 55 -10.24 1.04 13.68
C PRO A 55 -8.97 1.27 12.86
N ARG A 56 -8.89 2.41 12.17
CA ARG A 56 -7.72 2.80 11.35
C ARG A 56 -6.41 2.73 12.12
N ASP A 57 -6.38 3.22 13.35
CA ASP A 57 -5.17 3.22 14.19
C ASP A 57 -4.72 1.79 14.57
N ALA A 58 -5.67 0.86 14.71
CA ALA A 58 -5.35 -0.55 14.90
C ALA A 58 -4.77 -1.15 13.61
N LYS A 59 -5.39 -0.84 12.46
CA LYS A 59 -4.88 -1.29 11.16
C LYS A 59 -3.47 -0.79 10.87
N GLN A 60 -3.21 0.50 11.10
CA GLN A 60 -1.90 1.11 10.87
C GLN A 60 -0.81 0.50 11.76
N ARG A 61 -1.12 0.19 13.03
CA ARG A 61 -0.18 -0.50 13.93
C ARG A 61 0.18 -1.89 13.41
N ILE A 62 -0.82 -2.70 13.05
CA ILE A 62 -0.61 -4.05 12.53
C ILE A 62 0.20 -4.02 11.22
N LEU A 63 -0.15 -3.13 10.29
CA LEU A 63 0.63 -2.97 9.05
C LEU A 63 2.06 -2.52 9.32
N SER A 64 2.28 -1.69 10.35
CA SER A 64 3.63 -1.30 10.75
C SER A 64 4.41 -2.50 11.29
N GLU A 65 3.82 -3.31 12.18
CA GLU A 65 4.44 -4.53 12.68
C GLU A 65 4.78 -5.54 11.56
N ILE A 66 3.96 -5.59 10.51
CA ILE A 66 4.17 -6.49 9.37
C ILE A 66 5.27 -5.97 8.44
N PHE A 67 5.25 -4.68 8.08
CA PHE A 67 6.03 -4.15 6.94
C PHE A 67 7.17 -3.19 7.33
N GLU A 68 7.19 -2.63 8.54
CA GLU A 68 8.24 -1.71 8.95
C GLU A 68 9.62 -2.40 8.91
N GLY A 69 10.58 -1.76 8.25
CA GLY A 69 11.91 -2.30 8.03
C GLY A 69 12.00 -3.46 7.02
N LYS A 70 10.87 -3.94 6.47
CA LYS A 70 10.83 -4.98 5.43
C LYS A 70 10.62 -4.44 4.01
N VAL A 71 10.02 -3.26 3.91
CA VAL A 71 9.83 -2.52 2.65
C VAL A 71 10.46 -1.13 2.77
N GLN A 72 10.64 -0.45 1.63
CA GLN A 72 11.08 0.93 1.61
C GLN A 72 10.14 1.82 2.42
N GLY A 73 10.71 2.84 3.07
CA GLY A 73 9.93 3.76 3.89
C GLY A 73 8.82 4.45 3.10
N ILE A 74 9.02 4.72 1.80
CA ILE A 74 7.97 5.28 0.95
C ILE A 74 6.79 4.32 0.74
N THR A 75 7.06 3.02 0.62
CA THR A 75 6.06 1.96 0.48
C THR A 75 5.28 1.76 1.77
N HIS A 76 5.99 1.71 2.91
CA HIS A 76 5.36 1.65 4.22
C HIS A 76 4.44 2.85 4.47
N ASN A 77 4.94 4.06 4.23
CA ASN A 77 4.14 5.28 4.35
C ASN A 77 2.93 5.30 3.40
N PHE A 78 3.08 4.74 2.20
CA PHE A 78 1.98 4.60 1.25
C PHE A 78 0.88 3.67 1.79
N LEU A 79 1.23 2.51 2.35
CA LEU A 79 0.27 1.60 2.99
C LEU A 79 -0.47 2.29 4.14
N LEU A 80 0.25 3.01 5.00
CA LEU A 80 -0.35 3.74 6.12
C LEU A 80 -1.26 4.89 5.64
N LEU A 81 -0.90 5.56 4.55
CA LEU A 81 -1.71 6.60 3.91
C LEU A 81 -3.03 6.03 3.39
N LEU A 82 -2.99 4.87 2.73
CA LEU A 82 -4.21 4.22 2.24
C LEU A 82 -5.18 3.95 3.39
N VAL A 83 -4.72 3.38 4.50
CA VAL A 83 -5.54 3.15 5.70
C VAL A 83 -6.07 4.46 6.29
N SER A 84 -5.21 5.48 6.41
CA SER A 84 -5.63 6.79 6.93
C SER A 84 -6.80 7.38 6.13
N LYS A 85 -6.77 7.18 4.81
CA LYS A 85 -7.77 7.66 3.86
C LYS A 85 -8.91 6.67 3.58
N GLN A 86 -8.95 5.52 4.28
CA GLN A 86 -9.94 4.45 4.06
C GLN A 86 -9.94 3.92 2.60
N ARG A 87 -8.74 3.86 2.01
CA ARG A 87 -8.47 3.48 0.62
C ARG A 87 -7.68 2.17 0.52
N GLU A 88 -7.55 1.42 1.59
CA GLU A 88 -6.83 0.15 1.63
C GLU A 88 -7.52 -1.01 0.88
N HIS A 89 -8.76 -0.81 0.43
CA HIS A 89 -9.54 -1.78 -0.36
C HIS A 89 -9.51 -1.50 -1.87
N LEU A 90 -8.80 -0.44 -2.28
CA LEU A 90 -8.73 0.06 -3.66
C LEU A 90 -7.85 -0.81 -4.57
#